data_AF-A0A314XWR2-F1
#
_entry.id   AF-A0A314XWR2-F1
#
_cell.length_a   1.000
_cell.length_b   1.000
_cell.length_c   1.000
_cell.angle_alpha   90.00
_cell.angle_beta   90.00
_cell.angle_gamma   90.00
#
_symmetry.space_group_name_H-M   'P 1'
#
loop_
_entity.id
_entity.type
_entity.pdbx_description
1 polymer ?
#
loop_
_entity_poly.entity_id
_entity_poly.type
_entity_poly.pdbx_seq_one_letter_code
_entity_poly.pdbx_strand_id
1 'polypeptide(L)'
;MPATPKKIFQILNQTIEALFSVPSPELALRLYLECAEAANDCDLEPVAYDFFTQAFVLYEEEVADSKAQVTAIHLIIGTLQRMNVFGVENRDTLTHKATGYSAKLLKKPDQCRAVYACSHLFWVDDQDGVKDGERVLLCLKRALRIANAAQQMASVTRGSSGPVTLFVEILNKYLYFFEKGNPQITSAAIQGLVELIKTEMQSDSTNVSPAPDAFFSSTLRYIQFQKQKGGVMGEKYAPIKV
;
A
#
# COMPACT_ATOMS: atom_id res chain seq x y z
N MET A 1 -13.13 37.95 22.19
CA MET A 1 -12.93 39.20 21.41
C MET A 1 -12.93 38.82 19.94
N PRO A 2 -13.82 39.38 19.09
CA PRO A 2 -13.77 39.12 17.65
C PRO A 2 -12.42 39.60 17.10
N ALA A 3 -11.86 38.87 16.13
CA ALA A 3 -10.60 39.23 15.52
C ALA A 3 -10.72 40.62 14.86
N THR A 4 -9.86 41.57 15.23
CA THR A 4 -9.85 42.89 14.60
C THR A 4 -9.29 42.78 13.19
N PRO A 5 -9.75 43.61 12.23
CA PRO A 5 -9.24 43.59 10.85
C PRO A 5 -7.70 43.64 10.78
N LYS A 6 -7.07 44.42 11.67
CA LYS A 6 -5.60 44.52 11.78
C LYS A 6 -4.91 43.20 12.19
N LYS A 7 -5.52 42.38 13.07
CA LYS A 7 -5.01 41.06 13.46
C LYS A 7 -5.14 40.04 12.34
N ILE A 8 -6.23 40.13 11.57
CA ILE A 8 -6.46 39.27 10.40
C ILE A 8 -5.43 39.58 9.31
N PHE A 9 -5.19 40.86 9.00
CA PHE A 9 -4.17 41.25 8.03
C PHE A 9 -2.73 40.93 8.47
N GLN A 10 -2.43 40.92 9.78
CA GLN A 10 -1.13 40.47 10.30
C GLN A 10 -0.91 38.96 10.13
N ILE A 11 -1.92 38.13 10.39
CA ILE A 11 -1.84 36.67 10.19
C ILE A 11 -1.70 36.36 8.69
N LEU A 12 -2.44 37.09 7.84
CA LEU A 12 -2.34 36.95 6.40
C LEU A 12 -0.93 37.28 5.90
N ASN A 13 -0.30 38.36 6.37
CA ASN A 13 1.06 38.70 5.95
C ASN A 13 2.10 37.66 6.42
N GLN A 14 1.94 37.09 7.62
CA GLN A 14 2.81 36.04 8.16
C GLN A 14 2.70 34.72 7.38
N THR A 15 1.50 34.34 6.94
CA THR A 15 1.30 33.17 6.09
C THR A 15 1.85 33.39 4.68
N ILE A 16 1.73 34.62 4.15
CA ILE A 16 2.28 35.00 2.83
C ILE A 16 3.81 34.92 2.82
N GLU A 17 4.50 35.39 3.85
CA GLU A 17 5.97 35.30 3.97
C GLU A 17 6.45 33.85 4.18
N ALA A 18 5.71 33.05 4.95
CA ALA A 18 6.07 31.66 5.24
C ALA A 18 5.95 30.74 4.01
N LEU A 19 5.01 31.03 3.11
CA LEU A 19 4.76 30.23 1.91
C LEU A 19 5.65 30.60 0.72
N PHE A 20 6.22 31.81 0.70
CA PHE A 20 6.99 32.30 -0.44
C PHE A 20 8.37 31.63 -0.62
N SER A 21 8.87 30.90 0.38
CA SER A 21 10.30 30.54 0.47
C SER A 21 10.63 29.05 0.59
N VAL A 22 9.64 28.15 0.56
CA VAL A 22 9.87 26.73 0.86
C VAL A 22 9.65 25.84 -0.36
N PRO A 23 10.71 25.50 -1.13
CA PRO A 23 10.65 24.48 -2.17
C PRO A 23 10.69 23.09 -1.51
N SER A 24 9.64 22.74 -0.77
CA SER A 24 9.51 21.42 -0.13
C SER A 24 8.16 20.80 -0.46
N PRO A 25 7.99 20.29 -1.69
CA PRO A 25 6.75 19.65 -2.10
C PRO A 25 6.42 18.43 -1.23
N GLU A 26 7.41 17.71 -0.70
CA GLU A 26 7.14 16.58 0.19
C GLU A 26 6.58 17.02 1.55
N LEU A 27 7.01 18.17 2.07
CA LEU A 27 6.46 18.71 3.33
C LEU A 27 5.04 19.23 3.11
N ALA A 28 4.82 20.01 2.05
CA ALA A 28 3.49 20.51 1.71
C ALA A 28 2.50 19.36 1.46
N LEU A 29 2.94 18.27 0.80
CA LEU A 29 2.12 17.08 0.61
C LEU A 29 1.71 16.45 1.94
N ARG A 30 2.64 16.31 2.90
CA ARG A 30 2.32 15.80 4.24
C ARG A 30 1.32 16.70 4.95
N LEU A 31 1.50 18.02 4.88
CA LEU A 31 0.57 18.98 5.50
C LEU A 31 -0.83 18.87 4.89
N TYR A 32 -0.95 18.71 3.57
CA TYR A 32 -2.24 18.47 2.93
C TYR A 32 -2.90 17.18 3.44
N LEU A 33 -2.14 16.09 3.60
CA LEU A 33 -2.66 14.84 4.13
C LEU A 33 -3.12 14.96 5.59
N GLU A 34 -2.34 15.61 6.46
CA GLU A 34 -2.71 15.86 7.86
C GLU A 34 -3.97 16.76 7.96
N CYS A 35 -4.06 17.79 7.12
CA CYS A 35 -5.26 18.63 7.04
C CYS A 35 -6.48 17.84 6.53
N ALA A 36 -6.28 16.89 5.62
CA ALA A 36 -7.35 16.00 5.18
C ALA A 36 -7.84 15.10 6.32
N GLU A 37 -6.95 14.54 7.14
CA GLU A 37 -7.34 13.76 8.32
C GLU A 37 -8.07 14.63 9.36
N ALA A 38 -7.60 15.86 9.60
CA ALA A 38 -8.31 16.77 10.50
C ALA A 38 -9.71 17.12 9.98
N ALA A 39 -9.87 17.28 8.67
CA ALA A 39 -11.18 17.50 8.05
C ALA A 39 -12.07 16.25 8.11
N ASN A 40 -11.48 15.05 8.00
CA ASN A 40 -12.17 13.78 8.21
C ASN A 40 -12.77 13.68 9.60
N ASP A 41 -11.98 14.00 10.63
CA ASP A 41 -12.43 13.94 12.03
C ASP A 41 -13.51 14.99 12.37
N CYS A 42 -13.64 16.02 11.52
CA CYS A 42 -14.68 17.04 11.61
C CYS A 42 -15.89 16.75 10.71
N ASP A 43 -15.95 15.60 10.05
CA ASP A 43 -16.99 15.22 9.07
C ASP A 43 -17.13 16.22 7.88
N LEU A 44 -16.03 16.88 7.49
CA LEU A 44 -16.01 17.88 6.42
C LEU A 44 -15.53 17.28 5.09
N GLU A 45 -16.37 16.43 4.47
CA GLU A 45 -16.03 15.71 3.23
C GLU A 45 -15.45 16.61 2.12
N PRO A 46 -16.08 17.74 1.75
CA PRO A 46 -15.57 18.57 0.64
C PRO A 46 -14.17 19.13 0.93
N VAL A 47 -13.92 19.51 2.19
CA VAL A 47 -12.64 20.06 2.62
C VAL A 47 -11.55 18.98 2.58
N ALA A 48 -11.86 17.78 3.09
CA ALA A 48 -10.97 16.63 3.00
C ALA A 48 -10.63 16.27 1.54
N TYR A 49 -11.63 16.33 0.65
CA TYR A 49 -11.47 16.01 -0.77
C TYR A 49 -10.58 17.03 -1.49
N ASP A 50 -10.76 18.31 -1.21
CA ASP A 50 -9.93 19.38 -1.75
C ASP A 50 -8.47 19.21 -1.34
N PHE A 51 -8.20 18.91 -0.06
CA PHE A 51 -6.84 18.64 0.41
C PHE A 51 -6.21 17.42 -0.26
N PHE A 52 -6.96 16.34 -0.47
CA PHE A 52 -6.47 15.18 -1.23
C PHE A 52 -6.17 15.53 -2.69
N THR A 53 -7.02 16.37 -3.32
CA THR A 53 -6.80 16.83 -4.68
C THR A 53 -5.51 17.64 -4.79
N GLN A 54 -5.26 18.56 -3.84
CA GLN A 54 -4.01 19.32 -3.79
C GLN A 54 -2.80 18.42 -3.56
N ALA A 55 -2.91 17.41 -2.68
CA ALA A 55 -1.84 16.43 -2.47
C ALA A 55 -1.52 15.64 -3.75
N PHE A 56 -2.52 15.26 -4.55
CA PHE A 56 -2.32 14.57 -5.82
C PHE A 56 -1.68 15.45 -6.89
N VAL A 57 -2.11 16.73 -7.01
CA VAL A 57 -1.47 17.70 -7.93
C VAL A 57 0.00 17.86 -7.56
N LEU A 58 0.30 18.06 -6.28
CA LEU A 58 1.66 18.24 -5.81
C LEU A 58 2.54 16.99 -6.03
N TYR A 59 1.96 15.80 -5.84
CA TYR A 59 2.63 14.53 -6.17
C TYR A 59 2.99 14.43 -7.67
N GLU A 60 2.10 14.86 -8.56
CA GLU A 60 2.26 14.75 -10.00
C GLU A 60 3.22 15.79 -10.57
N GLU A 61 3.12 17.03 -10.10
CA GLU A 61 3.80 18.18 -10.71
C GLU A 61 5.16 18.46 -10.06
N GLU A 62 5.29 18.27 -8.75
CA GLU A 62 6.47 18.76 -8.00
C GLU A 62 7.34 17.65 -7.39
N VAL A 63 6.80 16.45 -7.13
CA VAL A 63 7.59 15.33 -6.57
C VAL A 63 8.26 14.54 -7.69
N ALA A 64 9.43 15.03 -8.14
CA ALA A 64 10.18 14.41 -9.25
C ALA A 64 11.11 13.26 -8.82
N ASP A 65 11.65 13.28 -7.59
CA ASP A 65 12.58 12.23 -7.14
C ASP A 65 11.87 10.88 -6.95
N SER A 66 12.44 9.82 -7.54
CA SER A 66 11.83 8.48 -7.49
C SER A 66 11.63 7.93 -6.08
N LYS A 67 12.51 8.25 -5.11
CA LYS A 67 12.34 7.78 -3.72
C LYS A 67 11.32 8.63 -2.99
N ALA A 68 11.30 9.94 -3.25
CA ALA A 68 10.29 10.85 -2.74
C ALA A 68 8.88 10.45 -3.23
N GLN A 69 8.73 10.09 -4.52
CA GLN A 69 7.48 9.56 -5.07
C GLN A 69 7.01 8.31 -4.34
N VAL A 70 7.91 7.35 -4.10
CA VAL A 70 7.57 6.14 -3.34
C VAL A 70 7.08 6.49 -1.94
N THR A 71 7.75 7.41 -1.25
CA THR A 71 7.34 7.82 0.10
C THR A 71 5.98 8.53 0.07
N ALA A 72 5.82 9.49 -0.84
CA ALA A 72 4.60 10.28 -0.98
C ALA A 72 3.38 9.40 -1.32
N ILE A 73 3.51 8.45 -2.25
CA ILE A 73 2.39 7.58 -2.61
C ILE A 73 1.99 6.64 -1.45
N HIS A 74 2.94 6.15 -0.65
CA HIS A 74 2.61 5.35 0.53
C HIS A 74 1.92 6.19 1.62
N LEU A 75 2.30 7.45 1.78
CA LEU A 75 1.60 8.38 2.68
C LEU A 75 0.17 8.65 2.19
N ILE A 76 -0.03 8.89 0.89
CA ILE A 76 -1.36 9.06 0.30
C ILE A 76 -2.23 7.81 0.53
N ILE A 77 -1.71 6.62 0.23
CA ILE A 77 -2.44 5.35 0.43
C ILE A 77 -2.79 5.15 1.91
N GLY A 78 -1.81 5.33 2.81
CA GLY A 78 -2.00 5.12 4.24
C GLY A 78 -3.00 6.10 4.84
N THR A 79 -2.98 7.36 4.41
CA THR A 79 -3.95 8.37 4.82
C THR A 79 -5.34 8.00 4.30
N LEU A 80 -5.48 7.77 2.99
CA LEU A 80 -6.77 7.43 2.36
C LEU A 80 -7.41 6.16 2.95
N GLN A 81 -6.61 5.21 3.42
CA GLN A 81 -7.09 4.01 4.10
C GLN A 81 -7.86 4.33 5.39
N ARG A 82 -7.48 5.39 6.11
CA ARG A 82 -8.12 5.82 7.37
C ARG A 82 -9.29 6.79 7.19
N MET A 83 -9.43 7.36 5.99
CA MET A 83 -10.51 8.28 5.67
C MET A 83 -11.85 7.56 5.58
N ASN A 84 -12.80 7.95 6.42
CA ASN A 84 -14.16 7.41 6.48
C ASN A 84 -15.22 8.45 6.07
N VAL A 85 -14.84 9.73 5.94
CA VAL A 85 -15.75 10.83 5.57
C VAL A 85 -16.21 10.80 4.11
N PHE A 86 -15.51 10.08 3.23
CA PHE A 86 -15.80 10.09 1.79
C PHE A 86 -16.98 9.19 1.41
N GLY A 87 -17.92 9.75 0.67
CA GLY A 87 -18.94 9.00 -0.05
C GLY A 87 -18.33 8.10 -1.14
N VAL A 88 -19.12 7.15 -1.63
CA VAL A 88 -18.68 6.08 -2.55
C VAL A 88 -17.99 6.64 -3.80
N GLU A 89 -18.56 7.66 -4.44
CA GLU A 89 -18.03 8.22 -5.70
C GLU A 89 -16.68 8.93 -5.50
N ASN A 90 -16.57 9.76 -4.46
CA ASN A 90 -15.34 10.46 -4.12
C ASN A 90 -14.25 9.46 -3.73
N ARG A 91 -14.59 8.46 -2.90
CA ARG A 91 -13.66 7.41 -2.50
C ARG A 91 -13.19 6.58 -3.70
N ASP A 92 -14.08 6.19 -4.61
CA ASP A 92 -13.70 5.47 -5.83
C ASP A 92 -12.75 6.30 -6.71
N THR A 93 -13.00 7.61 -6.82
CA THR A 93 -12.14 8.52 -7.57
C THR A 93 -10.73 8.61 -6.98
N LEU A 94 -10.61 8.82 -5.67
CA LEU A 94 -9.32 8.95 -4.98
C LEU A 94 -8.54 7.63 -4.99
N THR A 95 -9.21 6.50 -4.77
CA THR A 95 -8.58 5.17 -4.83
C THR A 95 -8.13 4.80 -6.25
N HIS A 96 -8.89 5.17 -7.27
CA HIS A 96 -8.48 5.00 -8.67
C HIS A 96 -7.22 5.81 -9.00
N LYS A 97 -7.14 7.07 -8.56
CA LYS A 97 -5.93 7.89 -8.72
C LYS A 97 -4.73 7.27 -7.99
N ALA A 98 -4.87 6.92 -6.72
CA ALA A 98 -3.79 6.32 -5.93
C ALA A 98 -3.26 5.03 -6.58
N THR A 99 -4.14 4.11 -6.96
CA THR A 99 -3.75 2.87 -7.65
C THR A 99 -3.10 3.12 -9.01
N GLY A 100 -3.56 4.13 -9.75
CA GLY A 100 -2.96 4.60 -10.99
C GLY A 100 -1.51 5.06 -10.80
N TYR A 101 -1.25 5.92 -9.81
CA TYR A 101 0.11 6.40 -9.52
C TYR A 101 1.03 5.32 -8.98
N SER A 102 0.55 4.44 -8.09
CA SER A 102 1.33 3.28 -7.61
C SER A 102 1.84 2.41 -8.76
N ALA A 103 1.02 2.25 -9.80
CA ALA A 103 1.37 1.49 -10.98
C ALA A 103 2.23 2.25 -12.00
N LYS A 104 2.56 3.52 -11.78
CA LYS A 104 3.46 4.31 -12.64
C LYS A 104 4.86 4.48 -12.05
N LEU A 105 5.12 3.99 -10.83
CA LEU A 105 6.45 4.04 -10.22
C LEU A 105 7.51 3.37 -11.10
N LEU A 106 8.68 4.01 -11.17
CA LEU A 106 9.76 3.64 -12.08
C LEU A 106 10.36 2.25 -11.79
N LYS A 107 10.64 1.96 -10.52
CA LYS A 107 11.30 0.72 -10.10
C LYS A 107 10.26 -0.36 -9.80
N LYS A 108 10.41 -1.55 -10.40
CA LYS A 108 9.47 -2.67 -10.19
C LYS A 108 9.27 -3.08 -8.73
N PRO A 109 10.30 -3.16 -7.88
CA PRO A 109 10.07 -3.48 -6.47
C PRO A 109 9.17 -2.45 -5.79
N ASP A 110 9.41 -1.16 -6.03
CA ASP A 110 8.63 -0.09 -5.42
C ASP A 110 7.21 -0.05 -5.99
N GLN A 111 7.06 -0.24 -7.31
CA GLN A 111 5.77 -0.41 -8.00
C GLN A 111 4.97 -1.58 -7.39
N CYS A 112 5.61 -2.72 -7.15
CA CYS A 112 4.99 -3.90 -6.56
C CYS A 112 4.44 -3.60 -5.17
N ARG A 113 5.25 -2.96 -4.32
CA ARG A 113 4.89 -2.61 -2.94
C ARG A 113 3.75 -1.63 -2.87
N ALA A 114 3.81 -0.56 -3.65
CA ALA A 114 2.72 0.41 -3.71
C ALA A 114 1.42 -0.24 -4.23
N VAL A 115 1.49 -1.09 -5.25
CA VAL A 115 0.30 -1.75 -5.83
C VAL A 115 -0.35 -2.73 -4.85
N TYR A 116 0.41 -3.57 -4.13
CA TYR A 116 -0.21 -4.40 -3.10
C TYR A 116 -0.67 -3.56 -1.90
N ALA A 117 -0.04 -2.43 -1.59
CA ALA A 117 -0.49 -1.56 -0.51
C ALA A 117 -1.89 -1.00 -0.80
N CYS A 118 -2.19 -0.66 -2.04
CA CYS A 118 -3.53 -0.24 -2.47
C CYS A 118 -4.62 -1.29 -2.22
N SER A 119 -4.31 -2.58 -2.06
CA SER A 119 -5.32 -3.59 -1.73
C SER A 119 -6.06 -3.27 -0.43
N HIS A 120 -5.40 -2.60 0.52
CA HIS A 120 -6.01 -2.17 1.79
C HIS A 120 -7.03 -1.04 1.62
N LEU A 121 -7.04 -0.33 0.49
CA LEU A 121 -8.05 0.71 0.21
C LEU A 121 -9.44 0.09 -0.07
N PHE A 122 -9.46 -1.18 -0.48
CA PHE A 122 -10.66 -1.93 -0.87
C PHE A 122 -11.14 -2.91 0.22
N TRP A 123 -10.48 -2.93 1.38
CA TRP A 123 -10.82 -3.82 2.48
C TRP A 123 -10.52 -3.17 3.83
N VAL A 124 -11.53 -2.53 4.40
CA VAL A 124 -11.50 -1.86 5.70
C VAL A 124 -12.26 -2.72 6.71
N ASP A 125 -11.63 -2.99 7.85
CA ASP A 125 -12.14 -3.91 8.87
C ASP A 125 -13.08 -3.22 9.87
N ASP A 126 -14.01 -2.42 9.34
CA ASP A 126 -15.08 -1.75 10.09
C ASP A 126 -16.46 -2.28 9.66
N GLN A 127 -17.48 -2.04 10.48
CA GLN A 127 -18.84 -2.57 10.25
C GLN A 127 -19.42 -2.12 8.90
N ASP A 128 -19.20 -0.84 8.55
CA ASP A 128 -19.60 -0.23 7.27
C ASP A 128 -18.41 0.03 6.34
N GLY A 129 -17.26 -0.59 6.64
CA GLY A 129 -16.05 -0.47 5.84
C GLY A 129 -16.20 -1.13 4.47
N VAL A 130 -15.50 -0.58 3.47
CA VAL A 130 -15.46 -1.17 2.11
C VAL A 130 -14.91 -2.59 2.19
N LYS A 131 -15.63 -3.57 1.63
CA LYS A 131 -15.23 -5.00 1.55
C LYS A 131 -15.32 -5.52 0.12
N ASP A 132 -14.55 -4.91 -0.77
CA ASP A 132 -14.45 -5.31 -2.17
C ASP A 132 -13.31 -6.32 -2.37
N GLY A 133 -13.64 -7.59 -2.17
CA GLY A 133 -12.66 -8.68 -2.28
C GLY A 133 -12.08 -8.86 -3.69
N GLU A 134 -12.81 -8.47 -4.73
CA GLU A 134 -12.38 -8.61 -6.12
C GLU A 134 -11.29 -7.60 -6.45
N ARG A 135 -11.49 -6.33 -6.05
CA ARG A 135 -10.46 -5.28 -6.21
C ARG A 135 -9.23 -5.55 -5.36
N VAL A 136 -9.37 -6.12 -4.15
CA VAL A 136 -8.23 -6.64 -3.37
C VAL A 136 -7.43 -7.66 -4.19
N LEU A 137 -8.10 -8.69 -4.71
CA LEU A 137 -7.43 -9.73 -5.49
C LEU A 137 -6.82 -9.18 -6.78
N LEU A 138 -7.44 -8.18 -7.41
CA LEU A 138 -6.90 -7.50 -8.59
C LEU A 138 -5.57 -6.81 -8.29
N CYS A 139 -5.48 -6.06 -7.18
CA CYS A 139 -4.23 -5.44 -6.72
C CYS A 139 -3.15 -6.50 -6.46
N LEU A 140 -3.48 -7.57 -5.74
CA LEU A 140 -2.53 -8.63 -5.41
C LEU A 140 -2.04 -9.40 -6.65
N LYS A 141 -2.94 -9.74 -7.59
CA LYS A 141 -2.57 -10.35 -8.88
C LYS A 141 -1.69 -9.41 -9.71
N ARG A 142 -1.96 -8.11 -9.71
CA ARG A 142 -1.13 -7.12 -10.40
C ARG A 142 0.25 -7.03 -9.77
N ALA A 143 0.34 -6.97 -8.44
CA ALA A 143 1.62 -7.01 -7.72
C ALA A 143 2.42 -8.27 -8.03
N LEU A 144 1.77 -9.45 -8.08
CA LEU A 144 2.42 -10.71 -8.45
C LEU A 144 3.00 -10.68 -9.87
N ARG A 145 2.27 -10.11 -10.85
CA ARG A 145 2.81 -9.91 -12.21
C ARG A 145 4.02 -8.99 -12.22
N ILE A 146 4.01 -7.92 -11.42
CA ILE A 146 5.13 -6.98 -11.30
C ILE A 146 6.35 -7.67 -10.65
N ALA A 147 6.13 -8.48 -9.60
CA ALA A 147 7.17 -9.28 -8.95
C ALA A 147 7.81 -10.28 -9.92
N ASN A 148 7.01 -11.00 -10.72
CA ASN A 148 7.50 -11.88 -11.77
C ASN A 148 8.35 -11.12 -12.82
N ALA A 149 7.91 -9.94 -13.25
CA ALA A 149 8.71 -9.12 -14.17
C ALA A 149 10.03 -8.66 -13.55
N ALA A 150 10.03 -8.31 -12.26
CA ALA A 150 11.25 -7.95 -11.52
C ALA A 150 12.22 -9.14 -11.42
N GLN A 151 11.67 -10.33 -11.17
CA GLN A 151 12.41 -11.59 -11.08
C GLN A 151 13.13 -11.92 -12.39
N GLN A 152 12.40 -11.87 -13.51
CA GLN A 152 12.94 -12.14 -14.85
C GLN A 152 14.04 -11.16 -15.24
N MET A 153 13.86 -9.86 -14.96
CA MET A 153 14.89 -8.85 -15.26
C MET A 153 16.18 -9.07 -14.45
N ALA A 154 16.07 -9.46 -13.17
CA ALA A 154 17.23 -9.74 -12.33
C ALA A 154 18.03 -10.96 -12.83
N SER A 155 17.33 -12.04 -13.22
CA SER A 155 17.93 -13.23 -13.80
C SER A 155 18.76 -12.91 -15.05
N VAL A 156 18.25 -12.05 -15.93
CA VAL A 156 18.93 -11.64 -17.18
C VAL A 156 20.14 -10.73 -16.93
N THR A 157 20.04 -9.76 -16.02
CA THR A 157 21.08 -8.74 -15.84
C THR A 157 22.19 -9.14 -14.86
N ARG A 158 21.94 -10.09 -13.94
CA ARG A 158 22.89 -10.38 -12.86
C ARG A 158 23.18 -11.87 -12.60
N GLY A 159 22.56 -12.80 -13.35
CA GLY A 159 22.71 -14.24 -13.06
C GLY A 159 22.32 -14.61 -11.62
N SER A 160 21.57 -13.75 -10.93
CA SER A 160 21.00 -13.99 -9.60
C SER A 160 19.50 -14.22 -9.75
N SER A 161 18.89 -15.03 -8.88
CA SER A 161 17.44 -14.94 -8.69
C SER A 161 17.13 -13.50 -8.28
N GLY A 162 15.99 -12.98 -8.75
CA GLY A 162 15.56 -11.65 -8.36
C GLY A 162 15.05 -11.61 -6.92
N PRO A 163 14.34 -10.55 -6.52
CA PRO A 163 13.95 -10.37 -5.14
C PRO A 163 12.80 -11.31 -4.78
N VAL A 164 13.10 -12.57 -4.45
CA VAL A 164 12.16 -13.56 -3.89
C VAL A 164 11.36 -12.95 -2.73
N THR A 165 11.98 -12.03 -1.99
CA THR A 165 11.34 -11.20 -0.96
C THR A 165 9.99 -10.61 -1.38
N LEU A 166 9.82 -10.16 -2.63
CA LEU A 166 8.54 -9.60 -3.09
C LEU A 166 7.43 -10.64 -3.10
N PHE A 167 7.72 -11.89 -3.48
CA PHE A 167 6.73 -12.97 -3.42
C PHE A 167 6.35 -13.29 -1.98
N VAL A 168 7.32 -13.29 -1.05
CA VAL A 168 7.07 -13.50 0.39
C VAL A 168 6.23 -12.35 0.97
N GLU A 169 6.50 -11.10 0.60
CA GLU A 169 5.68 -9.94 0.99
C GLU A 169 4.24 -10.07 0.49
N ILE A 170 4.05 -10.44 -0.79
CA ILE A 170 2.72 -10.67 -1.38
C ILE A 170 2.02 -11.83 -0.65
N LEU A 171 2.72 -12.93 -0.35
CA LEU A 171 2.16 -14.06 0.41
C LEU A 171 1.60 -13.59 1.75
N ASN A 172 2.35 -12.76 2.48
CA ASN A 172 1.86 -12.20 3.75
C ASN A 172 0.63 -11.31 3.56
N LYS A 173 0.47 -10.61 2.42
CA LYS A 173 -0.78 -9.90 2.09
C LYS A 173 -1.94 -10.86 1.80
N TYR A 174 -1.70 -11.95 1.07
CA TYR A 174 -2.72 -13.00 0.89
C TYR A 174 -3.16 -13.57 2.25
N LEU A 175 -2.23 -13.92 3.12
CA LEU A 175 -2.54 -14.43 4.47
C LEU A 175 -3.36 -13.43 5.28
N TYR A 176 -3.00 -12.14 5.26
CA TYR A 176 -3.76 -11.09 5.92
C TYR A 176 -5.24 -11.07 5.48
N PHE A 177 -5.50 -10.99 4.17
CA PHE A 177 -6.89 -10.92 3.68
C PHE A 177 -7.64 -12.25 3.81
N PHE A 178 -6.94 -13.38 3.78
CA PHE A 178 -7.51 -14.69 4.07
C PHE A 178 -8.07 -14.76 5.50
N GLU A 179 -7.29 -14.25 6.47
CA GLU A 179 -7.70 -14.19 7.88
C GLU A 179 -8.82 -13.18 8.13
N LYS A 180 -8.81 -12.05 7.41
CA LYS A 180 -9.91 -11.09 7.41
C LYS A 180 -11.17 -11.58 6.70
N GLY A 181 -11.16 -12.81 6.16
CA GLY A 181 -12.33 -13.47 5.62
C GLY A 181 -12.69 -13.04 4.20
N ASN A 182 -11.75 -12.49 3.42
CA ASN A 182 -11.98 -12.20 2.02
C ASN A 182 -12.16 -13.51 1.22
N PRO A 183 -13.35 -13.80 0.66
CA PRO A 183 -13.63 -15.07 0.00
C PRO A 183 -12.88 -15.25 -1.33
N GLN A 184 -12.39 -14.16 -1.92
CA GLN A 184 -11.59 -14.18 -3.14
C GLN A 184 -10.17 -14.71 -2.90
N ILE A 185 -9.74 -14.74 -1.64
CA ILE A 185 -8.46 -15.30 -1.24
C ILE A 185 -8.68 -16.73 -0.77
N THR A 186 -8.13 -17.70 -1.50
CA THR A 186 -8.33 -19.12 -1.22
C THR A 186 -7.06 -19.79 -0.71
N SER A 187 -7.22 -20.88 0.04
CA SER A 187 -6.10 -21.73 0.46
C SER A 187 -5.32 -22.29 -0.73
N ALA A 188 -5.98 -22.55 -1.85
CA ALA A 188 -5.34 -22.97 -3.09
C ALA A 188 -4.44 -21.88 -3.70
N ALA A 189 -4.88 -20.61 -3.69
CA ALA A 189 -4.06 -19.50 -4.16
C ALA A 189 -2.83 -19.30 -3.26
N ILE A 190 -3.00 -19.43 -1.94
CA ILE A 190 -1.89 -19.39 -0.97
C ILE A 190 -0.91 -20.55 -1.21
N GLN A 191 -1.43 -21.77 -1.41
CA GLN A 191 -0.61 -22.94 -1.71
C GLN A 191 0.24 -22.74 -2.96
N GLY A 192 -0.36 -22.28 -4.06
CA GLY A 192 0.36 -22.02 -5.30
C GLY A 192 1.47 -20.97 -5.13
N LEU A 193 1.26 -19.95 -4.29
CA LEU A 193 2.28 -18.95 -4.00
C LEU A 193 3.42 -19.49 -3.13
N VAL A 194 3.11 -20.35 -2.15
CA VAL A 194 4.14 -21.06 -1.35
C VAL A 194 5.02 -21.95 -2.25
N GLU A 195 4.41 -22.68 -3.18
CA GLU A 195 5.12 -23.54 -4.14
C GLU A 195 5.99 -22.72 -5.11
N LEU A 196 5.46 -21.59 -5.60
CA LEU A 196 6.22 -20.65 -6.43
C LEU A 196 7.46 -20.15 -5.67
N ILE A 197 7.31 -19.69 -4.43
CA ILE A 197 8.43 -19.19 -3.62
C ILE A 197 9.48 -20.29 -3.41
N LYS A 198 9.07 -21.51 -3.05
CA LYS A 198 10.00 -22.65 -2.90
C LYS A 198 10.80 -22.91 -4.17
N THR A 199 10.16 -22.81 -5.33
CA THR A 199 10.80 -23.01 -6.64
C THR A 199 11.83 -21.93 -6.94
N GLU A 200 11.47 -20.65 -6.74
CA GLU A 200 12.35 -19.49 -6.98
C GLU A 200 13.53 -19.40 -5.99
N MET A 201 13.40 -19.99 -4.80
CA MET A 201 14.50 -20.10 -3.83
C MET A 201 15.48 -21.22 -4.18
N GLN A 202 14.99 -22.35 -4.71
CA GLN A 202 15.85 -23.46 -5.12
C GLN A 202 16.70 -23.11 -6.35
N SER A 203 16.17 -22.29 -7.26
CA SER A 203 16.90 -21.78 -8.42
C SER A 203 18.03 -20.79 -8.06
N ASP A 204 18.04 -20.23 -6.85
CA ASP A 204 19.02 -19.24 -6.37
C ASP A 204 20.19 -19.83 -5.57
N SER A 205 20.34 -21.16 -5.58
CA SER A 205 21.28 -21.92 -4.74
C SER A 205 22.78 -21.61 -4.94
N THR A 206 23.14 -20.63 -5.77
CA THR A 206 24.51 -20.16 -5.98
C THR A 206 24.86 -18.87 -5.22
N ASN A 207 23.88 -18.15 -4.65
CA ASN A 207 24.13 -16.90 -3.88
C ASN A 207 23.20 -16.80 -2.65
N VAL A 208 23.60 -17.44 -1.54
CA VAL A 208 22.82 -17.48 -0.29
C VAL A 208 22.87 -16.12 0.41
N SER A 209 21.91 -15.23 0.13
CA SER A 209 21.55 -14.17 1.06
C SER A 209 20.62 -14.76 2.12
N PRO A 210 20.95 -14.70 3.43
CA PRO A 210 20.16 -15.39 4.47
C PRO A 210 18.82 -14.68 4.81
N ALA A 211 18.58 -13.47 4.33
CA ALA A 211 17.42 -12.66 4.74
C ALA A 211 16.08 -13.12 4.13
N PRO A 212 15.94 -13.41 2.83
CA PRO A 212 14.70 -13.95 2.25
C PRO A 212 14.34 -15.32 2.84
N ASP A 213 15.35 -16.16 3.09
CA ASP A 213 15.19 -17.48 3.71
C ASP A 213 14.59 -17.37 5.12
N ALA A 214 15.11 -16.46 5.94
CA ALA A 214 14.58 -16.22 7.29
C ALA A 214 13.14 -15.69 7.26
N PHE A 215 12.81 -14.79 6.33
CA PHE A 215 11.47 -14.22 6.21
C PHE A 215 10.45 -15.26 5.75
N PHE A 216 10.78 -16.05 4.73
CA PHE A 216 9.91 -17.12 4.25
C PHE A 216 9.74 -18.21 5.32
N SER A 217 10.81 -18.63 5.97
CA SER A 217 10.76 -19.61 7.07
C SER A 217 9.86 -19.15 8.22
N SER A 218 9.90 -17.85 8.55
CA SER A 218 9.02 -17.26 9.56
C SER A 218 7.56 -17.28 9.11
N THR A 219 7.30 -17.02 7.83
CA THR A 219 5.96 -17.09 7.23
C THR A 219 5.41 -18.53 7.24
N LEU A 220 6.23 -19.53 6.90
CA LEU A 220 5.83 -20.95 6.97
C LEU A 220 5.54 -21.39 8.41
N ARG A 221 6.36 -20.94 9.38
CA ARG A 221 6.11 -21.20 10.81
C ARG A 221 4.78 -20.60 11.27
N TYR A 222 4.45 -19.40 10.80
CA TYR A 222 3.15 -18.76 11.08
C TYR A 222 1.98 -19.58 10.52
N ILE A 223 2.07 -20.04 9.27
CA ILE A 223 1.05 -20.91 8.67
C ILE A 223 0.88 -22.20 9.50
N GLN A 224 1.99 -22.81 9.93
CA GLN A 224 1.95 -24.02 10.75
C GLN A 224 1.34 -23.76 12.14
N PHE A 225 1.65 -22.61 12.75
CA PHE A 225 1.03 -22.18 14.00
C PHE A 225 -0.48 -22.02 13.86
N GLN A 226 -0.97 -21.38 12.79
CA GLN A 226 -2.41 -21.21 12.55
C GLN A 226 -3.14 -22.56 12.39
N LYS A 227 -2.51 -23.54 11.75
CA LYS A 227 -3.06 -24.92 11.66
C LYS A 227 -3.19 -25.58 13.03
N GLN A 228 -2.16 -25.47 13.87
CA GLN A 228 -2.12 -26.12 15.18
C GLN A 228 -3.06 -25.47 16.20
N LYS A 229 -3.40 -24.19 16.01
CA LYS A 229 -4.33 -23.45 16.86
C LYS A 229 -5.74 -24.08 16.91
N GLY A 230 -6.11 -24.86 15.89
CA GLY A 230 -7.42 -25.51 15.80
C GLY A 230 -8.57 -24.53 15.55
N GLY A 231 -9.81 -25.03 15.67
CA GLY A 231 -11.03 -24.27 15.38
C GLY A 231 -11.15 -23.84 13.91
N VAL A 232 -12.04 -22.87 13.65
CA VAL A 232 -12.36 -22.41 12.29
C VAL A 232 -11.13 -21.94 11.51
N MET A 233 -10.19 -21.27 12.17
CA MET A 233 -8.97 -20.81 11.50
C MET A 233 -8.03 -21.98 11.19
N GLY A 234 -7.86 -22.94 12.12
CA GLY A 234 -7.09 -24.16 11.86
C GLY A 234 -7.63 -24.96 10.67
N GLU A 235 -8.95 -25.09 10.57
CA GLU A 235 -9.64 -25.75 9.44
C GLU A 235 -9.40 -25.01 8.11
N LYS A 236 -9.49 -23.67 8.11
CA LYS A 236 -9.17 -22.84 6.93
C LYS A 236 -7.75 -23.05 6.43
N TYR A 237 -6.80 -23.18 7.36
CA TYR A 237 -5.38 -23.34 7.03
C TYR A 237 -4.98 -24.80 6.72
N ALA A 238 -5.79 -25.79 7.12
CA ALA A 238 -5.49 -27.21 6.96
C ALA A 238 -5.04 -27.63 5.53
N PRO A 239 -5.64 -27.11 4.43
CA PRO A 239 -5.26 -27.49 3.07
C PRO A 239 -3.88 -26.99 2.62
N ILE A 240 -3.30 -25.97 3.28
CA ILE A 240 -2.08 -25.29 2.84
C ILE A 240 -0.85 -26.08 3.30
N LYS A 241 -0.18 -26.82 2.42
CA LYS A 241 1.02 -27.63 2.74
C LYS A 241 2.27 -26.74 2.80
N VAL A 242 2.85 -26.63 3.99
CA VAL A 242 4.10 -25.89 4.26
C VAL A 242 5.26 -26.83 4.54
#